data_AF-A0A1H0IVN6-F1
#
_entry.id   AF-A0A1H0IVN6-F1
#
_cell.length_a   1.000
_cell.length_b   1.000
_cell.length_c   1.000
_cell.angle_alpha   90.00
_cell.angle_beta   90.00
_cell.angle_gamma   90.00
#
_symmetry.space_group_name_H-M   'P 1'
#
loop_
_entity.id
_entity.type
_entity.pdbx_description
1 polymer ?
#
loop_
_entity_poly.entity_id
_entity_poly.type
_entity_poly.pdbx_seq_one_letter_code
_entity_poly.pdbx_strand_id
1 'polypeptide(L)'
;MNFGDEEVFYRLENKIIKNNAGLEDIISFQKLIDDRVHKIFILSLENLFAVEPVQCARQQPQESTSIYMICSTCGQQVLATRCIERRDVFTTPCNDDSIGHNINC
;
A
#
# COMPACT_ATOMS: atom_id res chain seq x y z
N MET A 1 16.77 7.05 -11.37
CA MET A 1 17.89 7.54 -10.54
C MET A 1 18.97 6.47 -10.50
N ASN A 2 20.20 6.82 -10.86
CA ASN A 2 21.37 5.94 -10.86
C ASN A 2 22.46 6.62 -10.01
N PHE A 3 23.13 5.86 -9.16
CA PHE A 3 24.12 6.35 -8.20
C PHE A 3 25.56 6.24 -8.69
N GLY A 4 25.80 5.45 -9.75
CA GLY A 4 27.08 5.25 -10.43
C GLY A 4 27.96 4.18 -9.77
N ASP A 5 27.48 3.56 -8.71
CA ASP A 5 28.18 2.58 -7.87
C ASP A 5 27.43 1.25 -7.77
N GLU A 6 26.52 0.97 -8.70
CA GLU A 6 25.62 -0.19 -8.68
C GLU A 6 26.39 -1.52 -8.62
N GLU A 7 27.47 -1.67 -9.39
CA GLU A 7 28.25 -2.90 -9.41
C GLU A 7 28.87 -3.20 -8.02
N VAL A 8 29.44 -2.17 -7.39
CA VAL A 8 30.08 -2.27 -6.07
C VAL A 8 29.01 -2.59 -5.02
N PHE A 9 27.87 -1.91 -5.10
CA PHE A 9 26.72 -2.13 -4.24
C PHE A 9 26.22 -3.58 -4.32
N TYR A 10 25.92 -4.08 -5.53
CA TYR A 10 25.43 -5.45 -5.71
C TYR A 10 26.45 -6.49 -5.27
N ARG A 11 27.74 -6.25 -5.49
CA ARG A 11 28.80 -7.16 -5.02
C ARG A 11 28.82 -7.28 -3.50
N LEU A 12 28.75 -6.15 -2.79
CA LEU A 12 28.76 -6.12 -1.32
C LEU A 12 27.45 -6.66 -0.74
N GLU A 13 26.31 -6.29 -1.31
CA GLU A 13 24.99 -6.81 -0.94
C GLU A 13 24.95 -8.34 -1.03
N ASN A 14 25.41 -8.90 -2.16
CA ASN A 14 25.49 -10.34 -2.34
C ASN A 14 26.41 -11.04 -1.33
N LYS A 15 27.54 -10.42 -0.97
CA LYS A 15 28.43 -10.94 0.07
C LYS A 15 27.74 -10.98 1.43
N ILE A 16 27.03 -9.92 1.80
CA ILE A 16 26.31 -9.79 3.07
C ILE A 16 25.18 -10.81 3.16
N ILE A 17 24.34 -10.93 2.11
CA ILE A 17 23.23 -11.89 2.05
C ILE A 17 23.74 -13.33 2.15
N LYS A 18 24.90 -13.63 1.54
CA LYS A 18 25.53 -14.96 1.61
C LYS A 18 26.32 -15.20 2.91
N ASN A 19 26.29 -14.26 3.85
CA ASN A 19 27.03 -14.30 5.12
C ASN A 19 28.55 -14.51 4.94
N ASN A 20 29.09 -14.05 3.82
CA ASN A 20 30.52 -14.12 3.46
C ASN A 20 31.21 -12.76 3.62
N ALA A 21 30.52 -11.77 4.19
CA ALA A 21 31.04 -10.42 4.38
C ALA A 21 31.88 -10.34 5.65
N GLY A 22 33.07 -9.75 5.52
CA GLY A 22 33.85 -9.31 6.68
C GLY A 22 33.37 -7.96 7.22
N LEU A 23 33.92 -7.53 8.36
CA LEU A 23 33.61 -6.21 8.93
C LEU A 23 33.88 -5.06 7.95
N GLU A 24 34.97 -5.12 7.19
CA GLU A 24 35.32 -4.10 6.19
C GLU A 24 34.32 -4.03 5.04
N ASP A 25 33.74 -5.16 4.64
CA ASP A 25 32.68 -5.20 3.63
C ASP A 25 31.43 -4.48 4.17
N ILE A 26 31.09 -4.71 5.45
CA ILE A 26 29.94 -4.06 6.11
C ILE A 26 30.15 -2.55 6.24
N ILE A 27 31.33 -2.11 6.69
CA ILE A 27 31.66 -0.68 6.80
C ILE A 27 31.58 -0.01 5.42
N SER A 28 32.13 -0.66 4.40
CA SER A 28 32.10 -0.14 3.02
C SER A 28 30.68 -0.07 2.49
N PHE A 29 29.84 -1.06 2.79
CA PHE A 29 28.44 -1.07 2.40
C PHE A 29 27.66 0.06 3.09
N GLN A 30 27.88 0.27 4.39
CA GLN A 30 27.22 1.34 5.14
C GLN A 30 27.58 2.72 4.57
N LYS A 31 28.86 2.95 4.24
CA LYS A 31 29.30 4.20 3.60
C LYS A 31 28.58 4.44 2.26
N LEU A 32 28.44 3.41 1.43
CA LEU A 32 27.69 3.52 0.17
C LEU A 32 26.23 3.90 0.42
N ILE A 33 25.58 3.29 1.41
CA ILE A 33 24.20 3.65 1.78
C ILE A 33 24.13 5.10 2.23
N ASP A 34 25.03 5.54 3.12
CA ASP A 34 25.04 6.90 3.66
C ASP A 34 25.23 7.93 2.54
N ASP A 35 26.15 7.68 1.61
CA ASP A 35 26.39 8.54 0.45
C ASP A 35 25.17 8.62 -0.47
N ARG A 36 24.47 7.49 -0.69
CA ARG A 36 23.24 7.44 -1.49
C ARG A 36 22.11 8.20 -0.82
N VAL A 37 21.93 8.04 0.49
CA VAL A 37 20.94 8.76 1.28
C VAL A 37 21.23 10.26 1.21
N HIS A 38 22.49 10.67 1.37
CA HIS A 38 22.88 12.06 1.24
C HIS A 38 22.56 12.62 -0.15
N LYS A 39 22.88 11.88 -1.22
CA LYS A 39 22.51 12.25 -2.60
C LYS A 39 21.00 12.40 -2.78
N ILE A 40 20.18 11.55 -2.18
CA ILE A 40 18.71 11.68 -2.24
C ILE A 40 18.26 12.97 -1.56
N PHE A 41 18.81 13.30 -0.38
CA PHE A 41 18.41 14.48 0.39
C PHE A 41 18.70 15.81 -0.30
N ILE A 42 19.72 15.86 -1.16
CA ILE A 42 20.09 17.08 -1.89
C ILE A 42 19.33 17.26 -3.21
N LEU A 43 18.60 16.24 -3.66
CA LEU A 43 17.85 16.32 -4.92
C LEU A 43 16.49 17.00 -4.71
N SER A 44 16.08 17.73 -5.75
CA SER A 44 14.73 18.28 -5.81
C SER A 44 13.69 17.18 -6.11
N LEU A 45 12.43 17.47 -5.82
CA LEU A 45 11.33 16.52 -6.04
C LEU A 45 11.21 16.10 -7.50
N GLU A 46 11.47 17.01 -8.44
CA GLU A 46 11.41 16.75 -9.88
C GLU A 46 12.51 15.80 -10.36
N ASN A 47 13.62 15.73 -9.63
CA ASN A 47 14.71 14.80 -9.91
C ASN A 47 14.50 13.43 -9.24
N LEU A 48 13.72 13.38 -8.15
CA LEU A 48 13.37 12.16 -7.44
C LEU A 48 12.14 11.46 -8.01
N PHE A 49 11.16 12.25 -8.47
CA PHE A 49 9.85 11.78 -8.91
C PHE A 49 9.52 12.31 -10.30
N ALA A 50 8.80 11.50 -11.07
CA ALA A 50 8.12 12.00 -12.25
C ALA A 50 6.93 12.87 -11.79
N VAL A 51 7.14 14.19 -11.78
CA VAL A 51 6.09 15.15 -11.40
C VAL A 51 5.29 15.49 -12.65
N GLU A 52 4.04 15.06 -12.67
CA GLU A 52 3.10 15.41 -13.74
C GLU A 52 2.11 16.47 -13.23
N PRO A 53 1.89 17.57 -13.98
CA PRO A 53 0.87 18.53 -13.64
C PRO A 53 -0.50 17.88 -13.81
N VAL A 54 -1.17 17.61 -12.70
CA VAL A 54 -2.55 17.12 -12.73
C VAL A 54 -3.47 18.28 -13.07
N GLN A 55 -4.25 18.14 -14.14
CA GLN A 55 -5.40 19.01 -14.35
C GLN A 55 -6.35 18.76 -13.19
N CYS A 56 -6.77 19.84 -12.51
CA CYS A 56 -7.71 19.74 -11.40
C CYS A 56 -8.94 18.98 -11.90
N ALA A 57 -9.08 17.72 -11.49
CA ALA A 57 -10.24 16.93 -11.83
C ALA A 57 -11.43 17.70 -11.28
N ARG A 58 -12.40 18.04 -12.14
CA ARG A 58 -13.61 18.79 -11.74
C ARG A 58 -14.39 18.10 -10.62
N GLN A 59 -14.05 16.86 -10.31
CA GLN A 59 -14.54 16.07 -9.20
C GLN A 59 -13.35 15.66 -8.35
N GLN A 60 -13.08 16.41 -7.27
CA GLN A 60 -12.33 15.85 -6.16
C GLN A 60 -13.07 14.58 -5.70
N PRO A 61 -12.37 13.51 -5.29
CA PRO A 61 -13.02 12.38 -4.65
C PRO A 61 -13.85 12.94 -3.48
N GLN A 62 -15.19 12.87 -3.59
CA GLN A 62 -16.02 13.25 -2.47
C GLN A 62 -15.78 12.22 -1.37
N GLU A 63 -15.14 12.66 -0.29
CA GLU A 63 -15.18 11.91 0.95
C GLU A 63 -16.65 11.74 1.33
N SER A 64 -17.15 10.51 1.28
CA SER A 64 -18.51 10.19 1.68
C SER A 64 -18.48 9.64 3.09
N THR A 65 -19.31 10.21 3.96
CA THR A 65 -19.53 9.65 5.29
C THR A 65 -20.09 8.24 5.12
N SER A 66 -19.38 7.26 5.66
CA SER A 66 -19.87 5.88 5.68
C SER A 66 -21.10 5.80 6.57
N ILE A 67 -22.26 5.54 5.96
CA ILE A 67 -23.51 5.28 6.70
C ILE A 67 -23.55 3.78 6.99
N TYR A 68 -23.62 3.44 8.27
CA TYR A 68 -23.78 2.06 8.73
C TYR A 68 -25.22 1.82 9.16
N MET A 69 -25.73 0.64 8.84
CA MET A 69 -27.03 0.14 9.29
C MET A 69 -26.83 -1.18 10.02
N ILE A 70 -27.82 -1.59 10.81
CA ILE A 70 -27.81 -2.88 11.50
C ILE A 70 -28.58 -3.89 10.64
N CYS A 71 -27.95 -5.02 10.33
CA CYS A 71 -28.62 -6.13 9.66
C CYS A 71 -29.71 -6.70 10.57
N SER A 72 -30.95 -6.80 10.08
CA SER A 72 -32.07 -7.35 10.83
C SER A 72 -31.94 -8.86 11.13
N THR A 73 -31.13 -9.58 10.35
CA THR A 73 -30.92 -11.03 10.51
C THR A 73 -29.82 -11.36 11.51
N CYS A 74 -28.62 -10.78 11.35
CA CYS A 74 -27.44 -11.14 12.16
C CYS A 74 -27.03 -10.07 13.19
N GLY A 75 -27.68 -8.89 13.19
CA GLY A 75 -27.39 -7.80 14.12
C GLY A 75 -26.07 -7.07 13.90
N GLN A 76 -25.30 -7.42 12.86
CA GLN A 76 -24.01 -6.79 12.56
C GLN A 76 -24.18 -5.45 11.84
N GLN A 77 -23.18 -4.57 12.00
CA GLN A 77 -23.11 -3.32 11.25
C GLN A 77 -22.70 -3.57 9.80
N VAL A 78 -23.47 -3.04 8.86
CA VAL A 78 -23.25 -3.15 7.42
C VAL A 78 -23.23 -1.76 6.77
N LEU A 79 -22.43 -1.59 5.73
CA LEU A 79 -22.40 -0.35 4.96
C LEU A 79 -23.68 -0.21 4.13
N ALA A 80 -24.34 0.94 4.24
CA ALA A 80 -25.60 1.20 3.53
C ALA A 80 -25.46 1.10 2.02
N THR A 81 -24.31 1.51 1.46
CA THR A 81 -24.01 1.40 0.03
C THR A 81 -23.86 -0.04 -0.47
N ARG A 82 -23.70 -1.01 0.45
CA ARG A 82 -23.61 -2.44 0.14
C ARG A 82 -24.89 -3.19 0.48
N CYS A 83 -25.94 -2.49 0.93
CA CYS A 83 -27.23 -3.09 1.20
C CYS A 83 -28.05 -3.16 -0.09
N ILE A 84 -28.65 -4.32 -0.36
CA ILE A 84 -29.62 -4.48 -1.44
C ILE A 84 -31.00 -4.20 -0.84
N GLU A 85 -31.76 -3.30 -1.46
CA GLU A 85 -33.13 -3.01 -1.07
C GLU A 85 -34.06 -4.10 -1.58
N ARG A 86 -34.57 -4.95 -0.69
CA ARG A 86 -35.68 -5.87 -0.97
C ARG A 86 -36.79 -5.65 0.04
N ARG A 87 -37.94 -5.16 -0.44
CA ARG A 87 -39.22 -5.08 0.30
C ARG A 87 -39.03 -4.72 1.78
N ASP A 88 -38.58 -3.49 2.04
CA ASP A 88 -38.40 -2.90 3.36
C ASP A 88 -37.35 -3.57 4.28
N VAL A 89 -36.45 -4.39 3.73
CA VAL A 89 -35.34 -5.01 4.49
C VAL A 89 -34.02 -4.85 3.75
N PHE A 90 -33.06 -4.18 4.38
CA PHE A 90 -31.71 -4.00 3.87
C PHE A 90 -30.87 -5.25 4.15
N THR A 91 -30.45 -5.97 3.10
CA THR A 91 -29.62 -7.17 3.26
C THR A 91 -28.27 -6.99 2.58
N THR A 92 -27.20 -7.24 3.34
CA THR A 92 -25.87 -7.56 2.82
C THR A 92 -25.68 -9.05 3.07
N PRO A 93 -25.14 -9.86 2.13
CA PRO A 93 -24.96 -11.29 2.36
C PRO A 93 -24.12 -11.48 3.63
N CYS A 94 -24.70 -12.15 4.61
CA CYS A 94 -24.01 -12.56 5.82
C CYS A 94 -23.06 -13.68 5.36
N ASN A 95 -21.75 -13.42 5.38
CA ASN A 95 -20.77 -14.47 5.18
C ASN A 95 -20.75 -15.35 6.44
N ASP A 96 -21.72 -16.26 6.55
CA ASP A 96 -21.58 -17.41 7.44
C ASP A 96 -20.64 -18.40 6.74
N ASP A 97 -19.43 -18.57 7.30
CA ASP A 97 -18.49 -19.65 6.95
C ASP A 97 -19.01 -21.06 7.31
N SER A 98 -20.30 -21.19 7.56
CA SER A 98 -20.98 -22.44 7.85
C SER A 98 -22.07 -22.69 6.82
N ILE A 99 -21.73 -23.56 5.86
CA ILE A 99 -22.66 -24.34 5.04
C ILE A 99 -23.28 -23.53 3.87
N GLY A 100 -22.53 -23.45 2.77
CA GLY A 100 -22.91 -23.97 1.45
C GLY A 100 -24.34 -23.77 0.92
N HIS A 101 -25.08 -22.75 1.35
CA HIS A 101 -26.36 -22.36 0.77
C HIS A 101 -26.34 -20.86 0.53
N ASN A 102 -26.49 -20.50 -0.74
CA ASN A 102 -26.74 -19.15 -1.21
C ASN A 102 -28.13 -18.74 -0.72
N ILE A 103 -28.23 -18.38 0.57
CA ILE A 103 -29.47 -17.87 1.13
C ILE A 103 -29.50 -16.39 0.75
N ASN A 104 -30.20 -16.13 -0.36
CA ASN A 104 -30.67 -14.80 -0.68
C ASN A 104 -31.64 -14.36 0.41
N CYS A 105 -31.20 -13.49 1.30
CA CYS A 105 -32.09 -12.71 2.16
C CYS A 105 -32.74 -11.61 1.31
#